data_AF-A0A5C5X8U2-F1
#
_entry.id   AF-A0A5C5X8U2-F1
#
_cell.length_a   1.000
_cell.length_b   1.000
_cell.length_c   1.000
_cell.angle_alpha   90.00
_cell.angle_beta   90.00
_cell.angle_gamma   90.00
#
_symmetry.space_group_name_H-M   'P 1'
#
loop_
_entity.id
_entity.type
_entity.pdbx_description
1 polymer ?
#
loop_
_entity_poly.entity_id
_entity_poly.type
_entity_poly.pdbx_seq_one_letter_code
_entity_poly.pdbx_strand_id
1 'polypeptide(L)'
;MPAPKEFPSWFLWLLDRGPLALIAIFVTPVLILLLLGLLLDARFANLDHQQEFRLPRSYNPPDADHYPVTDDFDGMDSQWVYVPSYSHVYYEGGSPFLLETTLSIRNIDPNRPIAIETVDYFDTNGKHIKAFLKKTIELKPLQTVEFLVERRHSSGGSGANFLVEWVGSASVDPPLIEAIMVGTAGANAISLSRSGVSISTPTSSPNNSDGS
;
A
#
# COMPACT_ATOMS: atom_id res chain seq x y z
N MET A 1 36.84 79.65 -4.97
CA MET A 1 37.18 78.60 -5.96
C MET A 1 36.92 77.25 -5.30
N PRO A 2 36.08 76.35 -5.86
CA PRO A 2 35.93 75.01 -5.30
C PRO A 2 37.12 74.12 -5.71
N ALA A 3 37.59 73.28 -4.79
CA ALA A 3 38.73 72.37 -4.98
C ALA A 3 38.47 71.31 -6.07
N PRO A 4 39.52 70.84 -6.80
CA PRO A 4 39.36 69.80 -7.79
C PRO A 4 38.97 68.48 -7.11
N LYS A 5 37.95 67.78 -7.64
CA LYS A 5 37.55 66.47 -7.16
C LYS A 5 38.60 65.44 -7.59
N GLU A 6 39.40 64.99 -6.64
CA GLU A 6 40.32 63.87 -6.86
C GLU A 6 39.53 62.57 -6.98
N PHE A 7 39.62 61.93 -8.15
CA PHE A 7 38.97 60.65 -8.37
C PHE A 7 39.77 59.55 -7.65
N PRO A 8 39.08 58.55 -7.05
CA PRO A 8 39.76 57.44 -6.39
C PRO A 8 40.74 56.71 -7.31
N SER A 9 41.87 56.26 -6.76
CA SER A 9 42.94 55.60 -7.53
C SER A 9 42.48 54.31 -8.24
N TRP A 10 41.49 53.59 -7.72
CA TRP A 10 40.88 52.43 -8.40
C TRP A 10 40.17 52.82 -9.71
N PHE A 11 39.64 54.04 -9.80
CA PHE A 11 38.95 54.56 -10.98
C PHE A 11 39.95 54.93 -12.08
N LEU A 12 41.10 55.48 -11.70
CA LEU A 12 42.20 55.76 -12.63
C LEU A 12 42.87 54.47 -13.12
N TRP A 13 43.04 53.48 -12.26
CA TRP A 13 43.49 52.12 -12.63
C TRP A 13 42.55 51.45 -13.65
N LEU A 14 41.24 51.67 -13.51
CA LEU A 14 40.22 51.12 -14.42
C LEU A 14 40.27 51.76 -15.81
N LEU A 15 40.54 53.07 -15.89
CA LEU A 15 40.69 53.81 -17.14
C LEU A 15 41.99 53.45 -17.89
N ASP A 16 43.07 53.16 -17.15
CA ASP A 16 44.40 52.83 -17.71
C ASP A 16 44.47 51.42 -18.32
N ARG A 17 43.66 50.47 -17.82
CA ARG A 17 43.52 49.10 -18.37
C ARG A 17 42.71 49.01 -19.67
N GLY A 18 42.20 50.14 -20.18
CA GLY A 18 41.58 50.25 -21.49
C GLY A 18 40.23 49.52 -21.66
N PRO A 19 39.71 49.40 -22.90
CA PRO A 19 38.37 48.86 -23.21
C PRO A 19 38.17 47.41 -22.73
N LEU A 20 39.26 46.65 -22.52
CA LEU A 20 39.21 45.27 -22.04
C LEU A 20 38.65 45.15 -20.62
N ALA A 21 38.93 46.11 -19.73
CA ALA A 21 38.38 46.10 -18.37
C ALA A 21 36.87 46.32 -18.37
N LEU A 22 36.37 47.19 -19.26
CA LEU A 22 34.94 47.41 -19.46
C LEU A 22 34.27 46.18 -20.06
N ILE A 23 34.88 45.53 -21.06
CA ILE A 23 34.37 44.28 -21.64
C ILE A 23 34.28 43.19 -20.57
N ALA A 24 35.31 43.03 -19.72
CA ALA A 24 35.29 42.03 -18.66
C ALA A 24 34.14 42.25 -17.66
N ILE A 25 33.82 43.50 -17.30
CA ILE A 25 32.70 43.84 -16.42
C ILE A 25 31.35 43.43 -17.04
N PHE A 26 31.19 43.52 -18.36
CA PHE A 26 29.97 43.11 -19.05
C PHE A 26 29.91 41.60 -19.34
N VAL A 27 31.04 40.97 -19.67
CA VAL A 27 31.09 39.53 -20.04
C VAL A 27 30.98 38.62 -18.81
N THR A 28 31.56 39.02 -17.67
CA THR A 28 31.53 38.22 -16.45
C THR A 28 30.11 37.91 -15.94
N PRO A 29 29.18 38.88 -15.80
CA PRO A 29 27.82 38.58 -15.36
C PRO A 29 27.06 37.71 -16.38
N VAL A 30 27.33 37.86 -17.68
CA VAL A 30 26.73 37.01 -18.72
C VAL A 30 27.21 35.57 -18.58
N LEU A 31 28.52 35.35 -18.37
CA LEU A 31 29.07 34.01 -18.11
C LEU A 31 28.53 33.39 -16.82
N ILE A 32 28.35 34.20 -15.75
CA ILE A 32 27.76 33.74 -14.49
C ILE A 32 26.30 33.31 -14.71
N LEU A 33 25.51 34.10 -15.44
CA LEU A 33 24.12 33.75 -15.77
C LEU A 33 24.04 32.49 -16.64
N LEU A 34 24.97 32.32 -17.58
CA LEU A 34 25.03 31.14 -18.45
C LEU A 34 25.41 29.89 -17.65
N LEU A 35 26.42 29.98 -16.77
CA LEU A 35 26.81 28.91 -15.86
C LEU A 35 25.69 28.56 -14.89
N LEU A 36 25.00 29.56 -14.33
CA LEU A 36 23.85 29.35 -13.46
C LEU A 36 22.72 28.64 -14.20
N GLY A 37 22.45 29.04 -15.44
CA GLY A 37 21.48 28.36 -16.30
C GLY A 37 21.83 26.89 -16.52
N LEU A 38 23.09 26.58 -16.84
CA LEU A 38 23.56 25.19 -17.01
C LEU A 38 23.49 24.38 -15.71
N LEU A 39 23.84 24.98 -14.57
CA LEU A 39 23.73 24.33 -13.26
C LEU A 39 22.28 24.07 -12.86
N LEU A 40 21.38 25.00 -13.18
CA LEU A 40 19.95 24.84 -12.95
C LEU A 40 19.36 23.75 -13.84
N ASP A 41 19.67 23.74 -15.14
CA ASP A 41 19.18 22.73 -16.09
C ASP A 41 19.64 21.30 -15.70
N ALA A 42 20.92 21.15 -15.34
CA ALA A 42 21.45 19.90 -14.80
C ALA A 42 20.78 19.48 -13.48
N ARG A 43 20.32 20.44 -12.67
CA ARG A 43 19.57 20.18 -11.44
C ARG A 43 18.11 19.82 -11.72
N PHE A 44 17.47 20.44 -12.71
CA PHE A 44 16.08 20.18 -13.09
C PHE A 44 15.91 18.82 -13.78
N ALA A 45 16.88 18.38 -14.58
CA ALA A 45 16.91 17.02 -15.14
C ALA A 45 16.84 15.93 -14.06
N ASN A 46 17.40 16.18 -12.87
CA ASN A 46 17.30 15.26 -11.73
C ASN A 46 15.94 15.32 -11.00
N LEU A 47 15.16 16.39 -11.17
CA LEU A 47 13.86 16.58 -10.51
C LEU A 47 12.70 15.99 -11.31
N ASP A 48 12.81 15.93 -12.63
CA ASP A 48 11.76 15.35 -13.49
C ASP A 48 11.56 13.85 -13.22
N HIS A 49 12.59 13.13 -12.76
CA HIS A 49 12.48 11.73 -12.33
C HIS A 49 11.78 11.53 -10.97
N GLN A 50 11.59 12.58 -10.17
CA GLN A 50 10.91 12.48 -8.86
C GLN A 50 9.40 12.77 -8.93
N GLN A 51 8.90 13.28 -10.07
CA GLN A 51 7.50 13.75 -10.17
C GLN A 51 6.46 12.64 -10.35
N GLU A 52 6.86 11.39 -10.60
CA GLU A 52 5.90 10.28 -10.69
C GLU A 52 5.66 9.54 -9.36
N PHE A 53 6.16 10.06 -8.22
CA PHE A 53 5.75 9.53 -6.92
C PHE A 53 4.32 9.97 -6.59
N ARG A 54 3.33 9.28 -7.16
CA ARG A 54 1.94 9.35 -6.72
C ARG A 54 1.84 8.59 -5.40
N LEU A 55 1.45 9.27 -4.31
CA LEU A 55 1.13 8.59 -3.06
C LEU A 55 0.17 7.42 -3.36
N PRO A 56 0.44 6.20 -2.88
CA PRO A 56 -0.52 5.12 -2.96
C PRO A 56 -1.87 5.59 -2.40
N ARG A 57 -2.98 5.14 -3.01
CA ARG A 57 -4.32 5.49 -2.49
C ARG A 57 -4.42 5.03 -1.04
N SER A 58 -4.92 5.88 -0.15
CA SER A 58 -5.31 5.45 1.19
C SER A 58 -6.30 4.31 1.08
N TYR A 59 -6.20 3.33 1.98
CA TYR A 59 -7.12 2.21 2.01
C TYR A 59 -8.56 2.71 2.11
N ASN A 60 -9.41 2.21 1.21
CA ASN A 60 -10.84 2.33 1.32
C ASN A 60 -11.41 0.91 1.28
N PRO A 61 -12.30 0.52 2.22
CA PRO A 61 -12.93 -0.78 2.16
C PRO A 61 -13.52 -1.04 0.78
N PRO A 62 -13.35 -2.25 0.22
CA PRO A 62 -13.91 -2.59 -1.07
C PRO A 62 -15.42 -2.36 -1.01
N ASP A 63 -15.90 -1.47 -1.87
CA ASP A 63 -17.32 -1.25 -2.03
C ASP A 63 -17.87 -2.43 -2.81
N ALA A 64 -18.63 -3.29 -2.13
CA ALA A 64 -19.23 -4.46 -2.75
C ALA A 64 -20.10 -4.08 -3.95
N ASP A 65 -20.65 -2.86 -4.00
CA ASP A 65 -21.47 -2.37 -5.12
C ASP A 65 -20.68 -2.11 -6.40
N HIS A 66 -19.36 -1.95 -6.32
CA HIS A 66 -18.48 -1.83 -7.47
C HIS A 66 -18.09 -3.17 -8.12
N TYR A 67 -18.37 -4.29 -7.44
CA TYR A 67 -18.13 -5.62 -7.99
C TYR A 67 -19.40 -6.12 -8.68
N PRO A 68 -19.28 -6.73 -9.87
CA PRO A 68 -20.43 -7.37 -10.48
C PRO A 68 -20.91 -8.48 -9.54
N VAL A 69 -22.21 -8.45 -9.25
CA VAL A 69 -22.91 -9.54 -8.60
C VAL A 69 -23.30 -10.48 -9.72
N THR A 70 -22.75 -11.68 -9.72
CA THR A 70 -22.99 -12.65 -10.78
C THR A 70 -23.44 -13.97 -10.17
N ASP A 71 -24.63 -14.44 -10.55
CA ASP A 71 -25.15 -15.76 -10.19
C ASP A 71 -24.49 -16.89 -11.03
N ASP A 72 -23.57 -16.56 -11.94
CA ASP A 72 -22.89 -17.49 -12.85
C ASP A 72 -22.00 -18.52 -12.13
N PHE A 73 -21.76 -18.33 -10.84
CA PHE A 73 -21.01 -19.25 -9.97
C PHE A 73 -21.91 -20.25 -9.24
N ASP A 74 -23.24 -20.18 -9.42
CA ASP A 74 -24.17 -21.12 -8.80
C ASP A 74 -23.90 -22.57 -9.27
N GLY A 75 -23.78 -23.49 -8.30
CA GLY A 75 -23.46 -24.89 -8.54
C GLY A 75 -22.00 -25.21 -8.88
N MET A 76 -21.07 -24.25 -8.80
CA MET A 76 -19.63 -24.53 -8.85
C MET A 76 -19.08 -25.01 -7.50
N ASP A 77 -17.89 -25.61 -7.52
CA ASP A 77 -17.23 -26.08 -6.30
C ASP A 77 -16.78 -24.88 -5.44
N SER A 78 -17.22 -24.86 -4.17
CA SER A 78 -16.74 -23.90 -3.17
C SER A 78 -15.58 -24.47 -2.37
N GLN A 79 -14.64 -23.60 -2.01
CA GLN A 79 -13.48 -23.96 -1.19
C GLN A 79 -13.28 -22.95 -0.07
N TRP A 80 -12.93 -23.48 1.10
CA TRP A 80 -12.72 -22.70 2.31
C TRP A 80 -11.23 -22.56 2.59
N VAL A 81 -10.81 -21.35 2.96
CA VAL A 81 -9.43 -21.02 3.29
C VAL A 81 -9.37 -20.34 4.65
N TYR A 82 -8.66 -20.96 5.58
CA TYR A 82 -8.35 -20.39 6.88
C TYR A 82 -7.06 -19.57 6.80
N VAL A 83 -7.11 -18.30 7.22
CA VAL A 83 -5.97 -17.39 7.15
C VAL A 83 -5.62 -16.88 8.55
N PRO A 84 -4.47 -17.26 9.12
CA PRO A 84 -4.06 -16.78 10.43
C PRO A 84 -3.87 -15.25 10.44
N SER A 85 -4.34 -14.59 11.49
CA SER A 85 -4.14 -13.15 11.70
C SER A 85 -3.83 -12.86 13.17
N TYR A 86 -2.92 -11.92 13.42
CA TYR A 86 -2.54 -11.54 14.78
C TYR A 86 -2.87 -10.08 14.99
N SER A 87 -3.82 -9.75 15.88
CA SER A 87 -4.04 -8.36 16.30
C SER A 87 -2.89 -7.85 17.19
N HIS A 88 -2.17 -8.79 17.82
CA HIS A 88 -0.94 -8.54 18.53
C HIS A 88 -0.11 -9.82 18.67
N VAL A 89 1.18 -9.63 18.90
CA VAL A 89 2.11 -10.67 19.34
C VAL A 89 2.72 -10.25 20.68
N TYR A 90 3.38 -11.17 21.39
CA TYR A 90 3.94 -10.87 22.70
C TYR A 90 5.47 -10.66 22.63
N TYR A 91 5.97 -9.69 23.38
CA TYR A 91 7.39 -9.41 23.56
C TYR A 91 7.69 -9.01 25.01
N GLU A 92 8.97 -8.88 25.38
CA GLU A 92 9.39 -8.39 26.71
C GLU A 92 8.63 -9.03 27.89
N GLY A 93 8.57 -10.37 27.92
CA GLY A 93 7.94 -11.09 29.02
C GLY A 93 6.41 -11.13 29.00
N GLY A 94 5.78 -10.84 27.85
CA GLY A 94 4.33 -10.99 27.67
C GLY A 94 3.58 -9.69 27.37
N SER A 95 4.29 -8.59 27.16
CA SER A 95 3.71 -7.33 26.73
C SER A 95 3.16 -7.44 25.31
N PRO A 96 1.95 -6.92 25.01
CA PRO A 96 1.39 -6.99 23.68
C PRO A 96 2.04 -5.95 22.74
N PHE A 97 2.49 -6.41 21.59
CA PHE A 97 2.88 -5.59 20.45
C PHE A 97 1.72 -5.61 19.44
N LEU A 98 0.97 -4.51 19.38
CA LEU A 98 -0.22 -4.40 18.53
C LEU A 98 0.16 -4.41 17.04
N LEU A 99 -0.68 -5.03 16.22
CA LEU A 99 -0.52 -5.18 14.77
C LEU A 99 -1.82 -4.78 14.08
N GLU A 100 -1.69 -4.29 12.86
CA GLU A 100 -2.77 -4.07 11.90
C GLU A 100 -2.66 -5.09 10.78
N THR A 101 -3.77 -5.71 10.39
CA THR A 101 -3.77 -6.79 9.42
C THR A 101 -4.45 -6.39 8.12
N THR A 102 -3.76 -6.55 7.01
CA THR A 102 -4.33 -6.53 5.66
C THR A 102 -4.47 -7.96 5.15
N LEU A 103 -5.70 -8.43 4.95
CA LEU A 103 -5.99 -9.63 4.19
C LEU A 103 -5.97 -9.27 2.69
N SER A 104 -5.19 -10.00 1.90
CA SER A 104 -5.07 -9.85 0.46
C SER A 104 -5.56 -11.13 -0.21
N ILE A 105 -6.58 -11.02 -1.06
CA ILE A 105 -7.10 -12.12 -1.88
C ILE A 105 -6.79 -11.79 -3.33
N ARG A 106 -6.03 -12.66 -3.98
CA ARG A 106 -5.53 -12.47 -5.35
C ARG A 106 -6.03 -13.60 -6.23
N ASN A 107 -6.81 -13.26 -7.26
CA ASN A 107 -7.02 -14.20 -8.35
C ASN A 107 -5.70 -14.30 -9.14
N ILE A 108 -5.01 -15.44 -9.04
CA ILE A 108 -3.75 -15.66 -9.75
C ILE A 108 -3.94 -16.32 -11.12
N ASP A 109 -5.18 -16.70 -11.46
CA ASP A 109 -5.50 -17.22 -12.78
C ASP A 109 -5.47 -16.07 -13.81
N PRO A 110 -4.75 -16.22 -14.93
CA PRO A 110 -4.64 -15.18 -15.94
C PRO A 110 -5.84 -15.08 -16.88
N ASN A 111 -6.74 -16.06 -16.88
CA ASN A 111 -7.80 -16.20 -17.88
C ASN A 111 -9.21 -16.25 -17.29
N ARG A 112 -9.39 -16.80 -16.10
CA ARG A 112 -10.70 -17.11 -15.52
C ARG A 112 -11.00 -16.28 -14.27
N PRO A 113 -12.23 -15.76 -14.13
CA PRO A 113 -12.65 -15.11 -12.90
C PRO A 113 -12.93 -16.14 -11.79
N ILE A 114 -12.97 -15.66 -10.55
CA ILE A 114 -13.44 -16.39 -9.37
C ILE A 114 -14.45 -15.53 -8.62
N ALA A 115 -15.28 -16.15 -7.80
CA ALA A 115 -16.15 -15.46 -6.86
C ALA A 115 -15.62 -15.59 -5.43
N ILE A 116 -15.73 -14.52 -4.64
CA ILE A 116 -15.52 -14.53 -3.20
C ILE A 116 -16.88 -14.37 -2.54
N GLU A 117 -17.34 -15.41 -1.86
CA GLU A 117 -18.66 -15.44 -1.24
C GLU A 117 -18.62 -14.84 0.17
N THR A 118 -17.65 -15.27 0.96
CA THR A 118 -17.52 -14.87 2.36
C THR A 118 -16.10 -14.44 2.70
N VAL A 119 -16.01 -13.43 3.56
CA VAL A 119 -14.76 -13.01 4.22
C VAL A 119 -15.13 -12.66 5.65
N ASP A 120 -14.96 -13.63 6.53
CA ASP A 120 -15.33 -13.53 7.93
C ASP A 120 -14.10 -13.45 8.82
N TYR A 121 -14.19 -12.67 9.89
CA TYR A 121 -13.12 -12.47 10.86
C TYR A 121 -13.54 -12.96 12.24
N PHE A 122 -12.70 -13.79 12.84
CA PHE A 122 -12.93 -14.44 14.13
C PHE A 122 -11.85 -14.04 15.15
N ASP A 123 -12.22 -14.03 16.42
CA ASP A 123 -11.27 -13.84 17.51
C ASP A 123 -10.53 -15.14 17.91
N THR A 124 -9.58 -15.03 18.83
CA THR A 124 -8.82 -16.15 19.42
C THR A 124 -9.70 -17.29 19.95
N ASN A 125 -10.93 -17.00 20.38
CA ASN A 125 -11.85 -17.99 20.94
C ASN A 125 -12.78 -18.59 19.88
N GLY A 126 -12.61 -18.23 18.60
CA GLY A 126 -13.47 -18.66 17.51
C GLY A 126 -14.82 -17.93 17.46
N LYS A 127 -14.96 -16.79 18.14
CA LYS A 127 -16.17 -15.97 18.02
C LYS A 127 -16.12 -15.16 16.72
N HIS A 128 -17.19 -15.20 15.93
CA HIS A 128 -17.36 -14.32 14.77
C HIS A 128 -17.44 -12.86 15.21
N ILE A 129 -16.55 -12.03 14.68
CA ILE A 129 -16.42 -10.62 15.02
C ILE A 129 -17.00 -9.73 13.92
N LYS A 130 -16.72 -10.06 12.66
CA LYS A 130 -17.08 -9.20 11.52
C LYS A 130 -17.16 -10.00 10.22
N ALA A 131 -18.23 -9.80 9.47
CA ALA A 131 -18.30 -10.13 8.05
C ALA A 131 -17.88 -8.90 7.23
N PHE A 132 -16.95 -9.07 6.30
CA PHE A 132 -16.46 -7.99 5.43
C PHE A 132 -17.27 -7.86 4.13
N LEU A 133 -17.86 -8.95 3.66
CA LEU A 133 -18.72 -8.97 2.49
C LEU A 133 -20.19 -9.08 2.91
N LYS A 134 -21.05 -8.34 2.21
CA LYS A 134 -22.52 -8.45 2.34
C LYS A 134 -23.15 -9.26 1.21
N LYS A 135 -22.40 -9.44 0.13
CA LYS A 135 -22.79 -10.14 -1.09
C LYS A 135 -21.54 -10.68 -1.76
N THR A 136 -21.71 -11.72 -2.57
CA THR A 136 -20.66 -12.30 -3.38
C THR A 136 -20.08 -11.26 -4.34
N ILE A 137 -18.75 -11.27 -4.47
CA ILE A 137 -18.03 -10.40 -5.40
C ILE A 137 -17.22 -11.23 -6.40
N GLU A 138 -17.21 -10.85 -7.67
CA GLU A 138 -16.36 -11.47 -8.68
C GLU A 138 -14.99 -10.80 -8.76
N LEU A 139 -13.92 -11.59 -8.68
CA LEU A 139 -12.56 -11.15 -9.00
C LEU A 139 -12.19 -11.58 -10.41
N LYS A 140 -11.97 -10.58 -11.27
CA LYS A 140 -11.46 -10.78 -12.63
C LYS A 140 -10.08 -11.46 -12.61
N PRO A 141 -9.64 -12.02 -13.74
CA PRO A 141 -8.28 -12.54 -13.86
C PRO A 141 -7.24 -11.52 -13.38
N LEU A 142 -6.30 -11.98 -12.56
CA LEU A 142 -5.23 -11.16 -11.96
C LEU A 142 -5.72 -10.02 -11.04
N GLN A 143 -7.01 -9.97 -10.69
CA GLN A 143 -7.54 -8.95 -9.79
C GLN A 143 -7.23 -9.29 -8.33
N THR A 144 -6.97 -8.23 -7.53
CA THR A 144 -6.77 -8.32 -6.08
C THR A 144 -7.87 -7.54 -5.36
N VAL A 145 -8.29 -8.05 -4.21
CA VAL A 145 -9.13 -7.34 -3.23
C VAL A 145 -8.46 -7.42 -1.85
N GLU A 146 -8.62 -6.37 -1.06
CA GLU A 146 -7.96 -6.24 0.24
C GLU A 146 -8.93 -5.84 1.35
N PHE A 147 -8.78 -6.44 2.52
CA PHE A 147 -9.58 -6.17 3.71
C PHE A 147 -8.67 -5.80 4.88
N LEU A 148 -8.94 -4.66 5.51
CA LEU A 148 -8.13 -4.13 6.61
C LEU A 148 -8.84 -4.35 7.96
N VAL A 149 -8.10 -4.93 8.91
CA VAL A 149 -8.42 -4.91 10.34
C VAL A 149 -7.43 -3.97 11.00
N GLU A 150 -7.92 -2.78 11.33
CA GLU A 150 -7.09 -1.70 11.88
C GLU A 150 -6.55 -2.05 13.27
N ARG A 151 -5.38 -1.49 13.59
CA ARG A 151 -4.69 -1.71 14.87
C ARG A 151 -5.53 -1.49 16.12
N ARG A 152 -6.44 -0.52 16.06
CA ARG A 152 -7.32 -0.14 17.19
C ARG A 152 -8.37 -1.21 17.50
N HIS A 153 -8.62 -2.12 16.57
CA HIS A 153 -9.52 -3.26 16.75
C HIS A 153 -8.77 -4.46 17.35
N SER A 154 -8.42 -4.38 18.64
CA SER A 154 -7.76 -5.47 19.39
C SER A 154 -8.68 -6.66 19.71
N SER A 155 -9.97 -6.58 19.33
CA SER A 155 -10.97 -7.59 19.63
C SER A 155 -10.69 -8.97 19.05
N GLY A 156 -9.82 -9.07 18.03
CA GLY A 156 -9.42 -10.36 17.47
C GLY A 156 -8.49 -11.17 18.37
N GLY A 157 -7.71 -10.53 19.24
CA GLY A 157 -6.72 -11.21 20.09
C GLY A 157 -5.52 -11.81 19.33
N SER A 158 -4.69 -12.57 20.02
CA SER A 158 -3.44 -13.17 19.50
C SER A 158 -3.65 -14.45 18.69
N GLY A 159 -4.89 -14.90 18.48
CA GLY A 159 -5.24 -16.07 17.68
C GLY A 159 -6.35 -15.77 16.68
N ALA A 160 -6.50 -14.51 16.29
CA ALA A 160 -7.50 -14.11 15.32
C ALA A 160 -7.29 -14.82 13.97
N ASN A 161 -8.32 -14.85 13.15
CA ASN A 161 -8.23 -15.46 11.83
C ASN A 161 -9.30 -14.93 10.91
N PHE A 162 -9.02 -15.07 9.61
CA PHE A 162 -10.03 -14.93 8.58
C PHE A 162 -10.45 -16.31 8.10
N LEU A 163 -11.73 -16.43 7.80
CA LEU A 163 -12.28 -17.53 7.05
C LEU A 163 -12.82 -16.98 5.74
N VAL A 164 -12.30 -17.48 4.63
CA VAL A 164 -12.65 -17.03 3.28
C VAL A 164 -13.27 -18.20 2.53
N GLU A 165 -14.44 -17.99 1.95
CA GLU A 165 -15.04 -18.88 0.97
C GLU A 165 -14.90 -18.27 -0.42
N TRP A 166 -14.39 -19.07 -1.35
CA TRP A 166 -14.31 -18.71 -2.75
C TRP A 166 -14.84 -19.84 -3.63
N VAL A 167 -15.33 -19.45 -4.81
CA VAL A 167 -15.95 -20.34 -5.78
C VAL A 167 -15.32 -20.11 -7.14
N GLY A 168 -15.15 -21.18 -7.90
CA GLY A 168 -14.69 -21.09 -9.27
C GLY A 168 -14.79 -22.42 -10.01
N SER A 169 -14.56 -22.39 -11.31
CA SER A 169 -14.57 -23.61 -12.12
C SER A 169 -13.49 -24.59 -11.64
N ALA A 170 -13.72 -25.89 -11.77
CA ALA A 170 -12.73 -26.93 -11.41
C ALA A 170 -11.36 -26.80 -12.10
N SER A 171 -11.29 -26.00 -13.17
CA SER A 171 -10.08 -25.77 -13.94
C SER A 171 -9.26 -24.55 -13.50
N VAL A 172 -9.83 -23.67 -12.67
CA VAL A 172 -9.23 -22.39 -12.23
C VAL A 172 -8.06 -22.62 -11.29
N ASP A 173 -7.04 -21.76 -11.36
CA ASP A 173 -5.98 -21.75 -10.36
C ASP A 173 -6.55 -21.20 -9.03
N PRO A 174 -6.36 -21.90 -7.89
CA PRO A 174 -6.82 -21.41 -6.59
C PRO A 174 -6.23 -20.03 -6.27
N PRO A 175 -7.01 -19.11 -5.68
CA PRO A 175 -6.52 -17.79 -5.33
C PRO A 175 -5.38 -17.86 -4.31
N LEU A 176 -4.46 -16.91 -4.42
CA LEU A 176 -3.47 -16.66 -3.37
C LEU A 176 -4.12 -15.77 -2.30
N ILE A 177 -4.27 -16.31 -1.10
CA ILE A 177 -4.87 -15.62 0.04
C ILE A 177 -3.84 -15.49 1.15
N GLU A 178 -3.55 -14.26 1.57
CA GLU A 178 -2.51 -13.98 2.55
C GLU A 178 -2.90 -12.85 3.50
N ALA A 179 -2.47 -12.94 4.75
CA ALA A 179 -2.55 -11.87 5.72
C ALA A 179 -1.18 -11.24 5.90
N ILE A 180 -1.11 -9.91 5.74
CA ILE A 180 0.07 -9.08 6.02
C ILE A 180 -0.22 -8.26 7.25
N MET A 181 0.58 -8.45 8.31
CA MET A 181 0.46 -7.73 9.57
C MET A 181 1.62 -6.76 9.73
N VAL A 182 1.31 -5.50 10.02
CA VAL A 182 2.31 -4.46 10.27
C VAL A 182 2.04 -3.83 11.61
N GLY A 183 3.09 -3.57 12.38
CA GLY A 183 2.95 -2.79 13.60
C GLY A 183 4.21 -2.00 13.95
N THR A 184 3.99 -0.90 14.64
CA THR A 184 5.03 0.06 15.04
C THR A 184 4.93 0.37 16.54
N ALA A 185 6.00 0.32 17.29
CA ALA A 185 6.03 0.74 18.69
C ALA A 185 7.27 1.59 18.94
N GLY A 186 7.08 2.91 19.13
CA GLY A 186 8.18 3.86 19.17
C GLY A 186 9.00 3.83 17.87
N ALA A 187 10.29 3.54 17.99
CA ALA A 187 11.21 3.41 16.84
C ALA A 187 11.22 2.01 16.20
N ASN A 188 10.55 1.02 16.81
CA ASN A 188 10.55 -0.35 16.32
C ASN A 188 9.37 -0.58 15.36
N ALA A 189 9.62 -1.23 14.23
CA ALA A 189 8.59 -1.69 13.31
C ALA A 189 8.81 -3.17 12.99
N ILE A 190 7.73 -3.93 12.92
CA ILE A 190 7.74 -5.32 12.48
C ILE A 190 6.68 -5.55 11.41
N SER A 191 6.94 -6.53 10.55
CA SER A 191 5.99 -7.02 9.56
C SER A 191 6.00 -8.55 9.58
N LEU A 192 4.82 -9.16 9.50
CA LEU A 192 4.64 -10.60 9.40
C LEU A 192 3.69 -10.90 8.23
N SER A 193 3.96 -11.96 7.49
CA SER A 193 3.03 -12.50 6.50
C SER A 193 2.64 -13.93 6.84
N ARG A 194 1.38 -14.30 6.56
CA ARG A 194 0.87 -15.67 6.68
C ARG A 194 -0.02 -15.98 5.49
N SER A 195 0.30 -17.05 4.79
CA SER A 195 -0.56 -17.57 3.72
C SER A 195 -1.70 -18.39 4.33
N GLY A 196 -2.83 -18.42 3.62
CA GLY A 196 -3.99 -19.23 3.98
C GLY A 196 -3.74 -20.73 3.82
N VAL A 197 -4.53 -21.52 4.53
CA VAL A 197 -4.56 -22.99 4.46
C VAL A 197 -5.94 -23.41 4.01
N SER A 198 -6.03 -24.15 2.90
CA SER A 198 -7.30 -24.72 2.46
C SER A 198 -7.80 -25.75 3.47
N ILE A 199 -9.08 -25.65 3.82
CA ILE A 199 -9.75 -26.56 4.73
C ILE A 199 -10.96 -27.20 4.05
N SER A 200 -11.34 -28.40 4.51
CA SER A 200 -12.59 -29.02 4.10
C SER A 200 -13.78 -28.16 4.55
N THR A 201 -14.85 -28.16 3.77
CA THR A 201 -16.10 -27.44 4.05
C THR A 201 -16.50 -27.59 5.53
N PRO A 202 -16.80 -26.51 6.26
CA PRO A 202 -17.31 -26.58 7.61
C PRO A 202 -18.63 -27.36 7.58
N THR A 203 -18.63 -28.63 8.00
CA THR A 203 -19.84 -29.45 8.05
C THR A 203 -20.84 -28.77 8.97
N SER A 204 -21.91 -28.20 8.42
CA SER A 204 -23.10 -27.90 9.20
C SER A 204 -23.63 -29.22 9.74
N SER A 205 -23.51 -29.45 11.05
CA SER A 205 -24.05 -30.63 11.73
C SER A 205 -25.47 -30.93 11.24
N PRO A 206 -25.80 -32.18 10.87
CA PRO A 206 -27.18 -32.54 10.58
C PRO A 206 -27.98 -32.46 11.89
N ASN A 207 -28.92 -31.51 11.95
CA ASN A 207 -29.83 -31.38 13.08
C ASN A 207 -31.04 -32.30 12.86
N ASN A 208 -31.16 -33.30 13.74
CA ASN A 208 -32.35 -34.03 14.20
C ASN A 208 -33.28 -34.73 13.19
N SER A 209 -33.36 -36.07 13.30
CA SER A 209 -34.61 -36.76 13.67
C SER A 209 -34.36 -38.26 13.83
N ASP A 210 -34.30 -38.76 15.06
CA ASP A 210 -34.79 -40.11 15.36
C ASP A 210 -35.58 -40.03 16.66
N GLY A 211 -36.82 -39.57 16.48
CA GLY A 211 -37.91 -40.06 17.30
C GLY A 211 -38.37 -41.37 16.68
N SER A 212 -38.16 -42.47 17.41
CA SER A 212 -38.92 -43.72 17.33
C SER A 212 -38.82 -44.43 18.67
#